data_AF-A0A162SVK7-F1
#
_entry.id   AF-A0A162SVK7-F1
#
_cell.length_a   1.000
_cell.length_b   1.000
_cell.length_c   1.000
_cell.angle_alpha   90.00
_cell.angle_beta   90.00
_cell.angle_gamma   90.00
#
_symmetry.space_group_name_H-M   'P 1'
#
loop_
_entity.id
_entity.type
_entity.pdbx_description
1 polymer ?
#
loop_
_entity_poly.entity_id
_entity_poly.type
_entity_poly.pdbx_seq_one_letter_code
_entity_poly.pdbx_strand_id
1 'polypeptide(L)'
;MILMKMNILKIYNKLIHYNPVALINSDKLVNIDRVEYYIENQTILKSNTLYIMSIRSLLNIEPVIERINILSFKGYNITLEQVELLNANVILLDRTIDIDLIFNDIKNMLSIHRRYIKNTEKLYEAVLEGSTLQQIIEYAYEMINNPIILYDCSKKLIAYIKNINYIDEAFALKLENMQANSIGFPEYDSHKMISREAYFHINNRKNKHANMVSNIEIDHKLVGYLVVIEAKRVLDEYDVELISLLSNIISLEMGKDSFYQYSRGFAFEKLFFDLLEESIEDSLVLDSRIENLNLESKGNIKVLTLSPVEKHSANTVFPYVRDQFDKKYEGKSFIYRDKIVKLITYEKDNPFTDDFFKELEKFLKNNKMYCGLSLCFHNVKDLKQYYIQSVKSIELGLKLMKKSKFLFMMIICLFILWKNVRKI
;
A
#
# COMPACT_ATOMS: atom_id res chain seq x y z
N MET A 1 2.82 -6.87 -14.32
CA MET A 1 2.18 -5.53 -14.40
C MET A 1 2.51 -4.94 -15.76
N ILE A 2 1.53 -4.39 -16.49
CA ILE A 2 1.74 -3.86 -17.84
C ILE A 2 2.14 -2.39 -17.69
N LEU A 3 3.37 -2.04 -18.11
CA LEU A 3 3.79 -0.64 -18.23
C LEU A 3 2.76 0.12 -19.05
N MET A 4 2.44 1.35 -18.66
CA MET A 4 1.64 2.21 -19.51
C MET A 4 2.28 2.23 -20.90
N LYS A 5 1.48 1.94 -21.93
CA LYS A 5 1.89 2.10 -23.32
C LYS A 5 1.26 3.37 -23.88
N MET A 6 2.03 4.13 -24.63
CA MET A 6 1.48 5.21 -25.45
C MET A 6 1.08 4.63 -26.80
N ASN A 7 -0.21 4.64 -27.13
CA ASN A 7 -0.70 4.12 -28.42
C ASN A 7 -1.59 5.16 -29.10
N ILE A 8 -2.01 4.87 -30.33
CA ILE A 8 -2.81 5.81 -31.12
C ILE A 8 -4.16 6.16 -30.48
N LEU A 9 -4.77 5.25 -29.69
CA LEU A 9 -6.01 5.55 -28.96
C LEU A 9 -5.76 6.56 -27.83
N LYS A 10 -4.63 6.47 -27.11
CA LYS A 10 -4.28 7.48 -26.10
C LYS A 10 -4.05 8.85 -26.73
N ILE A 11 -3.38 8.90 -27.87
CA ILE A 11 -3.19 10.13 -28.65
C ILE A 11 -4.54 10.69 -29.08
N TYR A 12 -5.41 9.86 -29.66
CA TYR A 12 -6.76 10.26 -30.05
C TYR A 12 -7.56 10.86 -28.88
N ASN A 13 -7.58 10.19 -27.73
CA ASN A 13 -8.29 10.67 -26.54
C ASN A 13 -7.76 12.02 -26.05
N LYS A 14 -6.44 12.26 -26.16
CA LYS A 14 -5.82 13.54 -25.81
C LYS A 14 -6.13 14.65 -26.80
N LEU A 15 -6.47 14.30 -28.04
CA LEU A 15 -6.83 15.24 -29.09
C LEU A 15 -8.34 15.45 -29.21
N ILE A 16 -9.17 14.84 -28.34
CA ILE A 16 -10.62 14.81 -28.51
C ILE A 16 -11.27 16.21 -28.55
N HIS A 17 -10.66 17.20 -27.87
CA HIS A 17 -11.11 18.59 -27.88
C HIS A 17 -10.94 19.26 -29.25
N TYR A 18 -10.13 18.69 -30.15
CA TYR A 18 -10.01 19.12 -31.55
C TYR A 18 -11.03 18.45 -32.49
N ASN A 19 -12.01 17.70 -31.95
CA ASN A 19 -13.02 16.95 -32.71
C ASN A 19 -12.44 16.04 -33.83
N PRO A 20 -11.46 15.17 -33.51
CA PRO A 20 -10.84 14.25 -34.45
C PRO A 20 -11.82 13.19 -34.93
N VAL A 21 -11.59 12.65 -36.13
CA VAL A 21 -12.19 11.39 -36.59
C VAL A 21 -11.12 10.30 -36.56
N ALA A 22 -11.41 9.19 -35.89
CA ALA A 22 -10.51 8.04 -35.83
C ALA A 22 -10.94 6.94 -36.80
N LEU A 23 -9.98 6.45 -37.59
CA LEU A 23 -10.06 5.25 -38.40
C LEU A 23 -8.98 4.30 -37.89
N ILE A 24 -9.28 3.61 -36.79
CA ILE A 24 -8.32 2.80 -36.03
C ILE A 24 -8.83 1.37 -35.99
N ASN A 25 -7.97 0.41 -36.34
CA ASN A 25 -8.26 -1.01 -36.14
C ASN A 25 -7.63 -1.45 -34.80
N SER A 26 -8.47 -1.96 -33.89
CA SER A 26 -8.11 -2.23 -32.50
C SER A 26 -7.31 -3.51 -32.26
N ASP A 27 -7.18 -4.38 -33.27
CA ASP A 27 -6.69 -5.75 -33.05
C ASP A 27 -5.19 -5.82 -32.71
N LYS A 28 -4.41 -4.77 -33.04
CA LYS A 28 -2.99 -4.63 -32.64
C LYS A 28 -2.61 -3.16 -32.44
N LEU A 29 -2.71 -2.69 -31.20
CA LEU A 29 -2.21 -1.36 -30.81
C LEU A 29 -0.69 -1.41 -30.57
N VAL A 30 0.05 -0.68 -31.39
CA VAL A 30 1.52 -0.54 -31.28
C VAL A 30 1.87 0.62 -30.34
N ASN A 31 2.98 0.49 -29.61
CA ASN A 31 3.52 1.57 -28.79
C ASN A 31 4.17 2.63 -29.68
N ILE A 32 3.79 3.88 -29.50
CA ILE A 32 4.30 5.05 -30.21
C ILE A 32 5.26 5.79 -29.29
N ASP A 33 6.51 5.96 -29.74
CA ASP A 33 7.55 6.67 -28.99
C ASP A 33 8.04 7.95 -29.69
N ARG A 34 7.64 8.14 -30.96
CA ARG A 34 8.10 9.23 -31.84
C ARG A 34 6.96 9.86 -32.62
N VAL A 35 7.15 11.13 -32.97
CA VAL A 35 6.32 11.87 -33.92
C VAL A 35 7.24 12.52 -34.95
N GLU A 36 6.91 12.35 -36.22
CA GLU A 36 7.73 12.82 -37.34
C GLU A 36 6.82 13.37 -38.46
N TYR A 37 7.27 14.43 -39.13
CA TYR A 37 6.67 14.85 -40.39
C TYR A 37 7.07 13.85 -41.48
N TYR A 38 6.10 13.38 -42.26
CA TYR A 38 6.39 12.52 -43.41
C TYR A 38 7.16 13.29 -44.49
N ILE A 39 8.17 12.65 -45.04
CA ILE A 39 8.95 13.17 -46.17
C ILE A 39 8.48 12.46 -47.44
N GLU A 40 8.14 13.20 -48.49
CA GLU A 40 7.72 12.61 -49.77
C GLU A 40 8.74 11.59 -50.28
N ASN A 41 8.23 10.44 -50.75
CA ASN A 41 9.01 9.29 -51.21
C ASN A 41 9.77 8.53 -50.10
N GLN A 42 9.47 8.79 -48.82
CA GLN A 42 9.95 7.93 -47.74
C GLN A 42 9.32 6.53 -47.88
N THR A 43 10.17 5.52 -48.07
CA THR A 43 9.77 4.11 -48.28
C THR A 43 9.70 3.30 -46.98
N ILE A 44 10.41 3.74 -45.93
CA ILE A 44 10.47 3.03 -44.66
C ILE A 44 9.65 3.80 -43.63
N LEU A 45 8.49 3.24 -43.28
CA LEU A 45 7.62 3.73 -42.20
C LEU A 45 7.67 2.73 -41.04
N LYS A 46 7.84 3.25 -39.83
CA LYS A 46 7.97 2.45 -38.61
C LYS A 46 6.68 2.46 -37.81
N SER A 47 6.32 1.30 -37.26
CA SER A 47 5.10 1.12 -36.49
C SER A 47 5.10 1.89 -35.14
N ASN A 48 6.27 2.20 -34.58
CA ASN A 48 6.42 3.01 -33.35
C ASN A 48 6.42 4.54 -33.56
N THR A 49 6.23 5.01 -34.79
CA THR A 49 6.20 6.44 -35.11
C THR A 49 4.78 6.87 -35.48
N LEU A 50 4.34 8.02 -34.95
CA LEU A 50 3.18 8.75 -35.48
C LEU A 50 3.65 9.69 -36.59
N TYR A 51 3.22 9.43 -37.82
CA TYR A 51 3.55 10.27 -38.96
C TYR A 51 2.49 11.36 -39.15
N ILE A 52 2.92 12.62 -39.18
CA ILE A 52 2.08 13.74 -39.60
C ILE A 52 2.24 13.95 -41.10
N MET A 53 1.16 13.81 -41.85
CA MET A 53 1.19 13.90 -43.31
C MET A 53 -0.12 14.41 -43.91
N SER A 54 -0.08 14.85 -45.16
CA SER A 54 -1.28 15.18 -45.91
C SER A 54 -2.04 13.91 -46.31
N ILE A 55 -3.37 14.01 -46.45
CA ILE A 55 -4.19 12.89 -46.91
C ILE A 55 -3.82 12.46 -48.34
N ARG A 56 -3.27 13.36 -49.16
CA ARG A 56 -2.78 13.03 -50.51
C ARG A 56 -1.55 12.14 -50.44
N SER A 57 -0.62 12.48 -49.54
CA SER A 57 0.58 11.68 -49.29
C SER A 57 0.20 10.30 -48.77
N LEU A 58 -0.81 10.20 -47.91
CA LEU A 58 -1.34 8.93 -47.40
C LEU A 58 -1.81 7.99 -48.51
N LEU A 59 -2.56 8.51 -49.48
CA LEU A 59 -3.10 7.72 -50.59
C LEU A 59 -2.03 7.22 -51.58
N ASN A 60 -0.82 7.79 -51.52
CA ASN A 60 0.31 7.40 -52.37
C ASN A 60 1.26 6.40 -51.68
N ILE A 61 0.99 6.02 -50.42
CA ILE A 61 1.82 5.05 -49.69
C ILE A 61 1.46 3.63 -50.13
N GLU A 62 2.47 2.81 -50.40
CA GLU A 62 2.27 1.38 -50.63
C GLU A 62 1.87 0.66 -49.33
N PRO A 63 1.03 -0.40 -49.39
CA PRO A 63 0.65 -1.19 -48.22
C PRO A 63 1.87 -1.65 -47.41
N VAL A 64 1.85 -1.38 -46.10
CA VAL A 64 2.99 -1.67 -45.23
C VAL A 64 2.80 -2.99 -44.48
N ILE A 65 3.89 -3.73 -44.29
CA ILE A 65 3.89 -5.02 -43.59
C ILE A 65 3.52 -4.82 -42.10
N GLU A 66 4.14 -3.84 -41.45
CA GLU A 66 3.84 -3.48 -40.07
C GLU A 66 2.79 -2.37 -40.01
N ARG A 67 1.88 -2.45 -39.03
CA ARG A 67 0.83 -1.45 -38.89
C ARG A 67 1.39 -0.09 -38.49
N ILE A 68 1.15 0.93 -39.30
CA ILE A 68 1.65 2.30 -39.07
C ILE A 68 0.60 3.20 -38.42
N ASN A 69 1.04 4.31 -37.82
CA ASN A 69 0.19 5.27 -37.14
C ASN A 69 0.33 6.63 -37.80
N ILE A 70 -0.80 7.25 -38.17
CA ILE A 70 -0.83 8.47 -38.97
C ILE A 70 -1.78 9.49 -38.34
N LEU A 71 -1.36 10.75 -38.37
CA LEU A 71 -2.19 11.91 -38.13
C LEU A 71 -2.25 12.73 -39.41
N SER A 72 -3.47 13.03 -39.87
CA SER A 72 -3.70 13.78 -41.10
C SER A 72 -4.84 14.78 -40.94
N PHE A 73 -5.01 15.63 -41.95
CA PHE A 73 -6.05 16.65 -41.98
C PHE A 73 -7.15 16.27 -42.96
N LYS A 74 -8.41 16.47 -42.53
CA LYS A 74 -9.62 16.30 -43.32
C LYS A 74 -9.47 17.10 -44.61
N GLY A 75 -9.76 16.50 -45.74
CA GLY A 75 -9.47 17.15 -47.02
C GLY A 75 -10.01 16.41 -48.23
N TYR A 76 -10.12 15.11 -48.11
CA TYR A 76 -10.83 14.20 -48.99
C TYR A 76 -11.52 13.16 -48.11
N ASN A 77 -12.61 12.55 -48.59
CA ASN A 77 -13.24 11.44 -47.90
C ASN A 77 -12.34 10.20 -48.04
N ILE A 78 -11.77 9.75 -46.93
CA ILE A 78 -11.09 8.45 -46.84
C ILE A 78 -11.98 7.48 -46.06
N THR A 79 -12.13 6.25 -46.54
CA THR A 79 -12.94 5.23 -45.89
C THR A 79 -12.10 4.35 -44.96
N LEU A 80 -12.74 3.65 -44.03
CA LEU A 80 -12.08 2.67 -43.17
C LEU A 80 -11.41 1.56 -44.01
N GLU A 81 -12.07 1.08 -45.07
CA GLU A 81 -11.53 0.05 -45.97
C GLU A 81 -10.20 0.47 -46.61
N GLN A 82 -10.07 1.73 -47.04
CA GLN A 82 -8.82 2.25 -47.61
C GLN A 82 -7.69 2.28 -46.58
N VAL A 83 -8.01 2.63 -45.33
CA VAL A 83 -7.04 2.64 -44.23
C VAL A 83 -6.61 1.22 -43.83
N GLU A 84 -7.53 0.25 -43.91
CA GLU A 84 -7.23 -1.16 -43.65
C GLU A 84 -6.34 -1.77 -44.73
N LEU A 85 -6.58 -1.46 -46.01
CA LEU A 85 -5.72 -1.90 -47.12
C LEU A 85 -4.28 -1.38 -46.99
N LEU A 86 -4.11 -0.17 -46.44
CA LEU A 86 -2.80 0.41 -46.13
C LEU A 86 -2.15 -0.20 -44.88
N ASN A 87 -2.87 -1.03 -44.11
CA ASN A 87 -2.47 -1.50 -42.80
C ASN A 87 -2.09 -0.33 -41.87
N ALA A 88 -2.95 0.69 -41.79
CA ALA A 88 -2.70 1.90 -41.02
C ALA A 88 -3.74 2.12 -39.91
N ASN A 89 -3.39 2.97 -38.96
CA ASN A 89 -4.31 3.63 -38.03
C ASN A 89 -4.24 5.14 -38.29
N VAL A 90 -5.38 5.79 -38.47
CA VAL A 90 -5.43 7.20 -38.90
C VAL A 90 -6.28 8.03 -37.94
N ILE A 91 -5.74 9.17 -37.51
CA ILE A 91 -6.47 10.26 -36.86
C ILE A 91 -6.61 11.41 -37.85
N LEU A 92 -7.84 11.89 -38.05
CA LEU A 92 -8.16 12.98 -38.96
C LEU A 92 -8.61 14.23 -38.20
N LEU A 93 -7.84 15.31 -38.32
CA LEU A 93 -8.12 16.62 -37.73
C LEU A 93 -8.71 17.60 -38.75
N ASP A 94 -9.39 18.65 -38.30
CA ASP A 94 -9.83 19.73 -39.19
C ASP A 94 -8.62 20.55 -39.71
N ARG A 95 -8.67 21.02 -40.98
CA ARG A 95 -7.64 21.86 -41.60
C ARG A 95 -7.49 23.23 -40.95
N THR A 96 -8.48 23.68 -40.19
CA THR A 96 -8.39 24.95 -39.47
C THR A 96 -7.42 24.92 -38.29
N ILE A 97 -6.93 23.74 -37.91
CA ILE A 97 -6.03 23.55 -36.77
C ILE A 97 -4.58 23.71 -37.21
N ASP A 98 -3.81 24.45 -36.43
CA ASP A 98 -2.37 24.62 -36.65
C ASP A 98 -1.62 23.30 -36.39
N ILE A 99 -0.94 22.83 -37.43
CA ILE A 99 -0.16 21.58 -37.42
C ILE A 99 1.01 21.62 -36.44
N ASP A 100 1.64 22.78 -36.29
CA ASP A 100 2.81 22.94 -35.42
C ASP A 100 2.41 22.91 -33.95
N LEU A 101 1.22 23.41 -33.61
CA LEU A 101 0.64 23.26 -32.28
C LEU A 101 0.40 21.78 -31.95
N ILE A 102 -0.23 21.04 -32.85
CA ILE A 102 -0.49 19.60 -32.68
C ILE A 102 0.81 18.80 -32.57
N PHE A 103 1.80 19.09 -33.41
CA PHE A 103 3.11 18.45 -33.36
C PHE A 103 3.78 18.67 -31.99
N ASN A 104 3.75 19.91 -31.48
CA ASN A 104 4.31 20.23 -30.16
C ASN A 104 3.54 19.57 -29.02
N ASP A 105 2.21 19.53 -29.06
CA ASP A 105 1.37 18.84 -28.07
C ASP A 105 1.72 17.34 -27.99
N ILE A 106 1.81 16.68 -29.15
CA ILE A 106 2.15 15.25 -29.23
C ILE A 106 3.59 15.01 -28.76
N LYS A 107 4.53 15.86 -29.17
CA LYS A 107 5.93 15.78 -28.75
C LYS A 107 6.06 15.94 -27.23
N ASN A 108 5.32 16.86 -26.63
CA ASN A 108 5.26 17.05 -25.18
C ASN A 108 4.70 15.79 -24.49
N MET A 109 3.58 15.26 -24.99
CA MET A 109 2.99 14.02 -24.47
C MET A 109 3.97 12.84 -24.52
N LEU A 110 4.67 12.64 -25.64
CA LEU A 110 5.70 11.60 -25.79
C LEU A 110 6.92 11.85 -24.90
N SER A 111 7.28 13.11 -24.64
CA SER A 111 8.36 13.47 -23.70
C SER A 111 8.00 13.08 -22.26
N ILE A 112 6.79 13.40 -21.83
CA ILE A 112 6.29 13.05 -20.49
C ILE A 112 6.22 11.52 -20.35
N HIS A 113 5.72 10.82 -21.37
CA HIS A 113 5.69 9.35 -21.39
C HIS A 113 7.09 8.72 -21.25
N ARG A 114 8.09 9.25 -21.97
CA ARG A 114 9.48 8.79 -21.83
C ARG A 114 10.05 9.04 -20.44
N ARG A 115 9.72 10.18 -19.82
CA ARG A 115 10.08 10.48 -18.43
C ARG A 115 9.49 9.43 -17.49
N TYR A 116 8.22 9.05 -17.67
CA TYR A 116 7.57 8.00 -16.90
C TYR A 116 8.28 6.65 -17.02
N ILE A 117 8.61 6.20 -18.25
CA ILE A 117 9.33 4.94 -18.47
C ILE A 117 10.69 4.96 -17.76
N LYS A 118 11.48 6.02 -17.96
CA LYS A 118 12.80 6.15 -17.34
C LYS A 118 12.73 6.17 -15.80
N ASN A 119 11.75 6.86 -15.24
CA ASN A 119 11.53 6.90 -13.79
C ASN A 119 11.12 5.53 -13.25
N THR A 120 10.31 4.79 -14.02
CA THR A 120 9.90 3.44 -13.68
C THR A 120 11.10 2.48 -13.66
N GLU A 121 11.97 2.54 -14.67
CA GLU A 121 13.21 1.73 -14.72
C GLU A 121 14.08 1.98 -13.48
N LYS A 122 14.33 3.26 -13.15
CA LYS A 122 15.09 3.65 -11.96
C LYS A 122 14.48 3.13 -10.65
N LEU A 123 13.15 3.19 -10.50
CA LEU A 123 12.48 2.65 -9.31
C LEU A 123 12.66 1.13 -9.20
N TYR A 124 12.59 0.41 -10.33
CA TYR A 124 12.84 -1.03 -10.32
C TYR A 124 14.29 -1.38 -10.00
N GLU A 125 15.26 -0.65 -10.56
CA GLU A 125 16.69 -0.82 -10.24
C GLU A 125 16.94 -0.64 -8.74
N ALA A 126 16.40 0.42 -8.13
CA ALA A 126 16.53 0.66 -6.70
C ALA A 126 16.04 -0.53 -5.84
N VAL A 127 14.91 -1.14 -6.21
CA VAL A 127 14.36 -2.31 -5.51
C VAL A 127 15.23 -3.55 -5.70
N LEU A 128 15.74 -3.77 -6.92
CA LEU A 128 16.62 -4.91 -7.23
C LEU A 128 17.95 -4.82 -6.47
N GLU A 129 18.44 -3.60 -6.22
CA GLU A 129 19.64 -3.32 -5.44
C GLU A 129 19.42 -3.46 -3.91
N GLY A 130 18.19 -3.75 -3.46
CA GLY A 130 17.88 -3.91 -2.04
C GLY A 130 17.78 -2.58 -1.28
N SER A 131 17.37 -1.50 -1.96
CA SER A 131 17.15 -0.20 -1.32
C SER A 131 16.15 -0.28 -0.18
N THR A 132 16.42 0.46 0.89
CA THR A 132 15.49 0.64 2.01
C THR A 132 14.26 1.46 1.59
N LEU A 133 13.17 1.35 2.36
CA LEU A 133 11.97 2.18 2.14
C LEU A 133 12.28 3.68 2.11
N GLN A 134 13.21 4.16 2.95
CA GLN A 134 13.66 5.55 2.94
C GLN A 134 14.32 5.95 1.62
N GLN A 135 15.24 5.12 1.11
CA GLN A 135 15.90 5.37 -0.18
C GLN A 135 14.91 5.33 -1.35
N ILE A 136 13.95 4.40 -1.34
CA ILE A 136 12.87 4.34 -2.35
C ILE A 136 12.08 5.65 -2.38
N ILE A 137 11.74 6.19 -1.21
CA ILE A 137 11.06 7.48 -1.08
C ILE A 137 11.92 8.63 -1.61
N GLU A 138 13.22 8.64 -1.34
CA GLU A 138 14.18 9.64 -1.85
C GLU A 138 14.29 9.60 -3.38
N TYR A 139 14.42 8.42 -3.99
CA TYR A 139 14.42 8.28 -5.44
C TYR A 139 13.11 8.74 -6.08
N ALA A 140 11.97 8.37 -5.48
CA ALA A 140 10.67 8.82 -5.93
C ALA A 140 10.53 10.35 -5.85
N TYR A 141 11.11 10.97 -4.83
CA TYR A 141 11.10 12.42 -4.66
C TYR A 141 11.86 13.15 -5.78
N GLU A 142 13.01 12.62 -6.23
CA GLU A 142 13.72 13.18 -7.39
C GLU A 142 12.88 13.17 -8.67
N MET A 143 11.99 12.18 -8.80
CA MET A 143 11.16 11.97 -9.99
C MET A 143 9.87 12.81 -9.95
N ILE A 144 9.17 12.78 -8.82
CA ILE A 144 7.87 13.44 -8.62
C ILE A 144 8.09 14.92 -8.29
N ASN A 145 9.20 15.27 -7.65
CA ASN A 145 9.59 16.63 -7.30
C ASN A 145 8.54 17.36 -6.43
N ASN A 146 7.91 16.60 -5.54
CA ASN A 146 6.98 17.06 -4.50
C ASN A 146 7.23 16.22 -3.25
N PRO A 147 7.05 16.76 -2.03
CA PRO A 147 7.27 16.02 -0.79
C PRO A 147 6.47 14.72 -0.73
N ILE A 148 7.12 13.65 -0.28
CA ILE A 148 6.55 12.31 -0.16
C ILE A 148 6.73 11.82 1.27
N ILE A 149 5.69 11.22 1.82
CA ILE A 149 5.67 10.67 3.17
C ILE A 149 5.04 9.28 3.15
N LEU A 150 5.66 8.35 3.85
CA LEU A 150 5.23 6.97 4.00
C LEU A 150 4.87 6.68 5.46
N TYR A 151 3.66 6.18 5.68
CA TYR A 151 3.15 5.72 6.97
C TYR A 151 2.80 4.23 6.94
N ASP A 152 2.87 3.57 8.09
CA ASP A 152 2.22 2.26 8.29
C ASP A 152 0.71 2.41 8.50
N CYS A 153 -0.02 1.27 8.56
CA CYS A 153 -1.46 1.26 8.73
C CYS A 153 -1.94 1.85 10.08
N SER A 154 -1.04 1.93 11.07
CA SER A 154 -1.27 2.59 12.37
C SER A 154 -0.84 4.06 12.39
N LYS A 155 -0.53 4.62 11.22
CA LYS A 155 -0.06 5.99 11.01
C LYS A 155 1.31 6.29 11.63
N LYS A 156 2.12 5.28 11.94
CA LYS A 156 3.53 5.48 12.30
C LYS A 156 4.29 5.94 11.06
N LEU A 157 5.10 6.98 11.21
CA LEU A 157 5.99 7.43 10.13
C LEU A 157 7.06 6.36 9.85
N ILE A 158 7.18 5.94 8.59
CA ILE A 158 8.20 4.97 8.14
C ILE A 158 9.33 5.68 7.41
N ALA A 159 8.99 6.55 6.46
CA ALA A 159 9.95 7.24 5.60
C ALA A 159 9.39 8.58 5.12
N TYR A 160 10.27 9.55 4.86
CA TYR A 160 9.88 10.88 4.38
C TYR A 160 11.08 11.64 3.83
N ILE A 161 10.82 12.73 3.12
CA ILE A 161 11.88 13.62 2.61
C ILE A 161 12.26 14.67 3.66
N LYS A 162 13.54 14.70 4.00
CA LYS A 162 14.15 15.68 4.92
C LYS A 162 14.49 16.98 4.18
N ASN A 163 14.54 18.09 4.93
CA ASN A 163 15.11 19.37 4.48
C ASN A 163 14.52 19.90 3.16
N ILE A 164 13.20 20.04 3.09
CA ILE A 164 12.54 20.63 1.92
C ILE A 164 12.59 22.16 2.06
N ASN A 165 13.26 22.84 1.14
CA ASN A 165 13.56 24.28 1.24
C ASN A 165 12.48 25.22 0.65
N TYR A 166 11.43 24.68 0.04
CA TYR A 166 10.36 25.44 -0.61
C TYR A 166 9.00 25.29 0.07
N ILE A 167 8.93 24.55 1.19
CA ILE A 167 7.75 24.49 2.05
C ILE A 167 7.82 25.63 3.08
N ASP A 168 6.66 26.14 3.50
CA ASP A 168 6.63 27.18 4.52
C ASP A 168 7.15 26.68 5.88
N GLU A 169 7.63 27.61 6.71
CA GLU A 169 8.26 27.32 8.00
C GLU A 169 7.31 26.58 8.95
N ALA A 170 5.99 26.86 8.87
CA ALA A 170 4.98 26.14 9.65
C ALA A 170 4.85 24.67 9.23
N PHE A 171 4.92 24.37 7.94
CA PHE A 171 4.90 23.02 7.41
C PHE A 171 6.22 22.29 7.68
N ALA A 172 7.36 22.97 7.56
CA ALA A 172 8.66 22.43 7.93
C ALA A 172 8.69 22.05 9.42
N LEU A 173 8.24 22.96 10.30
CA LEU A 173 8.11 22.70 11.74
C LEU A 173 7.12 21.57 12.03
N LYS A 174 6.04 21.44 11.24
CA LYS A 174 5.11 20.32 11.37
C LYS A 174 5.79 19.00 11.00
N LEU A 175 6.52 18.93 9.90
CA LEU A 175 7.28 17.73 9.51
C LEU A 175 8.38 17.38 10.54
N GLU A 176 9.08 18.38 11.07
CA GLU A 176 10.08 18.19 12.14
C GLU A 176 9.44 17.68 13.44
N ASN A 177 8.28 18.22 13.84
CA ASN A 177 7.53 17.73 14.98
C ASN A 177 6.99 16.30 14.74
N MET A 178 6.61 15.97 13.50
CA MET A 178 6.21 14.62 13.13
C MET A 178 7.38 13.64 13.15
N GLN A 179 8.59 14.09 12.81
CA GLN A 179 9.81 13.32 12.98
C GLN A 179 10.13 13.11 14.46
N ALA A 180 10.13 14.19 15.24
CA ALA A 180 10.48 14.15 16.66
C ALA A 180 9.52 13.26 17.45
N ASN A 181 8.23 13.31 17.13
CA ASN A 181 7.19 12.64 17.89
C ASN A 181 6.57 11.43 17.14
N SER A 182 7.07 11.04 15.96
CA SER A 182 6.47 9.97 15.11
C SER A 182 4.92 10.03 14.99
N ILE A 183 4.33 11.22 15.13
CA ILE A 183 2.88 11.43 15.14
C ILE A 183 2.40 11.37 13.69
N GLY A 184 1.41 10.51 13.42
CA GLY A 184 0.75 10.44 12.11
C GLY A 184 0.08 11.76 11.75
N PHE A 185 -0.03 12.07 10.46
CA PHE A 185 -0.60 13.35 10.00
C PHE A 185 -2.01 13.56 10.61
N PRO A 186 -2.24 14.63 11.38
CA PRO A 186 -3.54 14.87 11.98
C PRO A 186 -4.52 15.33 10.89
N GLU A 187 -5.72 14.76 10.92
CA GLU A 187 -6.90 15.16 10.15
C GLU A 187 -6.88 14.83 8.64
N TYR A 188 -6.81 13.55 8.31
CA TYR A 188 -7.60 13.03 7.19
C TYR A 188 -8.79 12.27 7.77
N ASP A 189 -9.98 12.63 7.32
CA ASP A 189 -11.21 11.94 7.71
C ASP A 189 -11.08 10.48 7.26
N SER A 190 -10.81 9.57 8.20
CA SER A 190 -10.52 8.17 7.93
C SER A 190 -11.65 7.47 7.16
N HIS A 191 -12.85 8.05 7.19
CA HIS A 191 -14.02 7.60 6.44
C HIS A 191 -13.92 7.84 4.92
N LYS A 192 -13.06 8.76 4.46
CA LYS A 192 -12.87 9.08 3.02
C LYS A 192 -11.64 8.42 2.40
N MET A 193 -10.73 7.87 3.21
CA MET A 193 -9.54 7.12 2.76
C MET A 193 -9.84 5.67 2.33
N ILE A 194 -11.12 5.27 2.34
CA ILE A 194 -11.58 3.90 2.05
C ILE A 194 -11.70 3.64 0.53
N SER A 195 -11.44 4.61 -0.34
CA SER A 195 -11.39 4.37 -1.78
C SER A 195 -10.14 3.59 -2.17
N ARG A 196 -10.30 2.56 -3.02
CA ARG A 196 -9.22 1.78 -3.66
C ARG A 196 -8.40 2.59 -4.69
N GLU A 197 -8.68 3.88 -4.82
CA GLU A 197 -8.12 4.79 -5.81
C GLU A 197 -7.41 5.95 -5.11
N ALA A 198 -6.44 6.56 -5.81
CA ALA A 198 -5.75 7.75 -5.34
C ALA A 198 -6.74 8.85 -4.97
N TYR A 199 -6.68 9.29 -3.72
CA TYR A 199 -7.56 10.32 -3.20
C TYR A 199 -6.83 11.66 -3.17
N PHE A 200 -7.37 12.66 -3.88
CA PHE A 200 -6.94 14.04 -3.76
C PHE A 200 -7.71 14.71 -2.62
N HIS A 201 -6.99 15.14 -1.59
CA HIS A 201 -7.52 15.93 -0.51
C HIS A 201 -7.03 17.37 -0.61
N ILE A 202 -7.98 18.30 -0.73
CA ILE A 202 -7.73 19.73 -0.58
C ILE A 202 -8.42 20.17 0.71
N ASN A 203 -7.68 20.30 1.80
CA ASN A 203 -8.27 20.83 3.04
C ASN A 203 -8.18 22.36 3.05
N ASN A 204 -9.17 23.02 2.44
CA ASN A 204 -9.25 24.49 2.28
C ASN A 204 -9.19 25.30 3.59
N ARG A 205 -9.15 24.68 4.78
CA ARG A 205 -9.13 25.39 6.07
C ARG A 205 -7.83 25.26 6.87
N LYS A 206 -6.93 24.30 6.57
CA LYS A 206 -5.70 24.05 7.37
C LYS A 206 -4.46 23.68 6.56
N ASN A 207 -4.59 23.20 5.32
CA ASN A 207 -3.45 22.86 4.48
C ASN A 207 -3.44 23.77 3.25
N LYS A 208 -2.32 24.47 3.02
CA LYS A 208 -2.14 25.36 1.87
C LYS A 208 -1.97 24.61 0.54
N HIS A 209 -1.66 23.31 0.61
CA HIS A 209 -1.32 22.44 -0.51
C HIS A 209 -2.32 21.29 -0.66
N ALA A 210 -2.63 20.92 -1.90
CA ALA A 210 -3.36 19.71 -2.21
C ALA A 210 -2.49 18.49 -1.89
N ASN A 211 -3.12 17.39 -1.45
CA ASN A 211 -2.41 16.16 -1.11
C ASN A 211 -3.01 14.99 -1.87
N MET A 212 -2.17 14.18 -2.49
CA MET A 212 -2.55 12.89 -3.06
C MET A 212 -2.21 11.80 -2.04
N VAL A 213 -3.19 10.98 -1.70
CA VAL A 213 -3.01 9.83 -0.80
C VAL A 213 -3.25 8.55 -1.59
N SER A 214 -2.29 7.64 -1.52
CA SER A 214 -2.37 6.30 -2.10
C SER A 214 -2.27 5.25 -1.01
N ASN A 215 -3.18 4.28 -1.02
CA ASN A 215 -3.17 3.17 -0.09
C ASN A 215 -2.09 2.15 -0.50
N ILE A 216 -1.42 1.59 0.49
CA ILE A 216 -0.46 0.50 0.28
C ILE A 216 -1.15 -0.77 0.77
N GLU A 217 -1.33 -1.72 -0.14
CA GLU A 217 -2.05 -2.96 0.15
C GLU A 217 -1.19 -4.19 -0.17
N ILE A 218 -1.20 -5.17 0.73
CA ILE A 218 -0.65 -6.51 0.53
C ILE A 218 -1.81 -7.50 0.62
N ASP A 219 -2.03 -8.30 -0.41
CA ASP A 219 -3.15 -9.26 -0.48
C ASP A 219 -4.51 -8.64 -0.10
N HIS A 220 -4.79 -7.44 -0.60
CA HIS A 220 -6.01 -6.63 -0.31
C HIS A 220 -6.14 -6.14 1.14
N LYS A 221 -5.07 -6.21 1.93
CA LYS A 221 -5.03 -5.69 3.29
C LYS A 221 -4.30 -4.36 3.30
N LEU A 222 -4.90 -3.34 3.90
CA LEU A 222 -4.27 -2.04 4.09
C LEU A 222 -3.09 -2.15 5.07
N VAL A 223 -1.89 -1.84 4.62
CA VAL A 223 -0.64 -1.96 5.41
C VAL A 223 0.07 -0.62 5.60
N GLY A 224 -0.29 0.39 4.82
CA GLY A 224 0.30 1.71 4.92
C GLY A 224 -0.37 2.75 4.03
N TYR A 225 0.16 3.97 4.10
CA TYR A 225 -0.30 5.11 3.31
C TYR A 225 0.90 5.84 2.72
N LEU A 226 0.83 6.14 1.44
CA LEU A 226 1.76 7.01 0.74
C LEU A 226 1.08 8.36 0.51
N VAL A 227 1.67 9.44 1.02
CA VAL A 227 1.15 10.81 0.92
C VAL A 227 2.12 11.65 0.10
N VAL A 228 1.63 12.25 -0.97
CA VAL A 228 2.37 13.22 -1.79
C VAL A 228 1.72 14.58 -1.65
N ILE A 229 2.50 15.59 -1.27
CA ILE A 229 2.01 16.96 -1.07
C ILE A 229 2.35 17.80 -2.31
N GLU A 230 1.36 18.42 -2.95
CA GLU A 230 1.55 19.33 -4.09
C GLU A 230 2.11 20.70 -3.63
N ALA A 231 3.31 20.69 -3.07
CA ALA A 231 3.96 21.88 -2.54
C ALA A 231 4.73 22.67 -3.60
N LYS A 232 5.38 21.98 -4.54
CA LYS A 232 6.25 22.58 -5.55
C LYS A 232 5.58 22.74 -6.90
N ARG A 233 4.79 21.75 -7.31
CA ARG A 233 4.09 21.73 -8.60
C ARG A 233 2.81 20.91 -8.50
N VAL A 234 1.88 21.16 -9.41
CA VAL A 234 0.69 20.34 -9.61
C VAL A 234 1.09 18.97 -10.15
N LEU A 235 0.44 17.90 -9.69
CA LEU A 235 0.64 16.54 -10.21
C LEU A 235 -0.13 16.37 -11.51
N ASP A 236 0.52 15.77 -12.51
CA ASP A 236 -0.10 15.38 -13.76
C ASP A 236 -0.55 13.90 -13.74
N GLU A 237 -1.20 13.44 -14.81
CA GLU A 237 -1.68 12.06 -14.91
C GLU A 237 -0.55 11.02 -14.81
N TYR A 238 0.66 11.35 -15.26
CA TYR A 238 1.80 10.44 -15.20
C TYR A 238 2.39 10.37 -13.81
N ASP A 239 2.33 11.46 -13.04
CA ASP A 239 2.68 11.45 -11.63
C ASP A 239 1.74 10.55 -10.85
N VAL A 240 0.44 10.61 -11.13
CA VAL A 240 -0.56 9.73 -10.52
C VAL A 240 -0.25 8.26 -10.79
N GLU A 241 0.07 7.91 -12.04
CA GLU A 241 0.48 6.56 -12.40
C GLU A 241 1.80 6.14 -11.73
N LEU A 242 2.79 7.05 -11.67
CA LEU A 242 4.07 6.80 -11.00
C LEU A 242 3.91 6.58 -9.49
N ILE A 243 3.02 7.33 -8.84
CA ILE A 243 2.67 7.17 -7.42
C ILE A 243 1.96 5.84 -7.17
N SER A 244 1.09 5.42 -8.09
CA SER A 244 0.45 4.09 -8.03
C SER A 244 1.50 2.96 -8.15
N LEU A 245 2.41 3.05 -9.12
CA LEU A 245 3.54 2.14 -9.26
C LEU A 245 4.40 2.11 -7.98
N LEU A 246 4.75 3.28 -7.45
CA LEU A 246 5.52 3.41 -6.22
C LEU A 246 4.83 2.74 -5.03
N SER A 247 3.51 2.88 -4.91
CA SER A 247 2.71 2.22 -3.86
C SER A 247 2.79 0.70 -3.96
N ASN A 248 2.75 0.16 -5.19
CA ASN A 248 2.92 -1.28 -5.43
C ASN A 248 4.34 -1.75 -5.08
N ILE A 249 5.36 -0.97 -5.44
CA ILE A 249 6.75 -1.27 -5.09
C ILE A 249 6.94 -1.28 -3.57
N ILE A 250 6.42 -0.28 -2.87
CA ILE A 250 6.50 -0.19 -1.41
C ILE A 250 5.75 -1.37 -0.76
N SER A 251 4.59 -1.76 -1.30
CA SER A 251 3.86 -2.95 -0.85
C SER A 251 4.71 -4.22 -0.93
N LEU A 252 5.43 -4.42 -2.04
CA LEU A 252 6.34 -5.56 -2.19
C LEU A 252 7.49 -5.54 -1.16
N GLU A 253 8.07 -4.37 -0.91
CA GLU A 253 9.15 -4.22 0.07
C GLU A 253 8.65 -4.45 1.50
N MET A 254 7.50 -3.86 1.87
CA MET A 254 6.86 -4.08 3.17
C MET A 254 6.47 -5.55 3.35
N GLY A 255 6.01 -6.23 2.29
CA GLY A 255 5.59 -7.63 2.33
C GLY A 255 6.69 -8.64 2.60
N LYS A 256 7.97 -8.22 2.58
CA LYS A 256 9.08 -9.05 3.05
C LYS A 256 9.07 -9.24 4.57
N ASP A 257 8.44 -8.34 5.32
CA ASP A 257 8.28 -8.49 6.77
C ASP A 257 7.22 -9.54 7.11
N SER A 258 7.65 -10.56 7.87
CA SER A 258 6.81 -11.65 8.37
C SER A 258 5.54 -11.20 9.12
N PHE A 259 5.52 -9.99 9.69
CA PHE A 259 4.32 -9.42 10.30
C PHE A 259 3.14 -9.38 9.32
N TYR A 260 3.38 -8.95 8.07
CA TYR A 260 2.29 -8.77 7.09
C TYR A 260 1.74 -10.08 6.55
N GLN A 261 2.49 -11.18 6.67
CA GLN A 261 2.01 -12.53 6.35
C GLN A 261 0.75 -12.90 7.16
N TYR A 262 0.72 -12.52 8.45
CA TYR A 262 -0.35 -12.90 9.38
C TYR A 262 -1.29 -11.75 9.77
N SER A 263 -0.88 -10.52 9.49
CA SER A 263 -1.69 -9.33 9.72
C SER A 263 -3.00 -9.40 8.93
N ARG A 264 -4.07 -8.84 9.50
CA ARG A 264 -5.34 -8.56 8.82
C ARG A 264 -5.41 -7.13 8.29
N GLY A 265 -4.33 -6.36 8.41
CA GLY A 265 -4.31 -4.94 8.06
C GLY A 265 -4.96 -4.05 9.11
N PHE A 266 -5.30 -4.59 10.28
CA PHE A 266 -5.82 -3.76 11.37
C PHE A 266 -4.69 -3.00 12.07
N ALA A 267 -4.85 -1.68 12.20
CA ALA A 267 -3.89 -0.80 12.81
C ALA A 267 -3.48 -1.20 14.25
N PHE A 268 -4.42 -1.76 15.03
CA PHE A 268 -4.11 -2.24 16.39
C PHE A 268 -3.13 -3.42 16.38
N GLU A 269 -3.14 -4.27 15.36
CA GLU A 269 -2.21 -5.42 15.28
C GLU A 269 -0.78 -4.91 15.15
N LYS A 270 -0.57 -3.84 14.36
CA LYS A 270 0.74 -3.20 14.20
C LYS A 270 1.20 -2.50 15.48
N LEU A 271 0.30 -1.78 16.16
CA LEU A 271 0.65 -1.19 17.46
C LEU A 271 1.03 -2.25 18.49
N PHE A 272 0.26 -3.34 18.60
CA PHE A 272 0.58 -4.43 19.53
C PHE A 272 1.88 -5.12 19.19
N PHE A 273 2.15 -5.33 17.89
CA PHE A 273 3.44 -5.86 17.44
C PHE A 273 4.60 -4.96 17.87
N ASP A 274 4.51 -3.66 17.61
CA ASP A 274 5.54 -2.69 17.98
C ASP A 274 5.75 -2.62 19.51
N LEU A 275 4.68 -2.72 20.31
CA LEU A 275 4.74 -2.81 21.78
C LEU A 275 5.48 -4.06 22.25
N LEU A 276 5.30 -5.21 21.59
CA LEU A 276 6.00 -6.44 21.94
C LEU A 276 7.48 -6.41 21.55
N GLU A 277 7.82 -5.74 20.44
CA GLU A 277 9.20 -5.56 19.99
C GLU A 277 9.94 -4.40 20.69
N GLU A 278 9.26 -3.62 21.55
CA GLU A 278 9.81 -2.39 22.16
C GLU A 278 10.36 -1.40 21.11
N SER A 279 9.74 -1.35 19.93
CA SER A 279 10.17 -0.49 18.82
C SER A 279 9.62 0.94 18.86
N ILE A 280 9.14 1.36 20.04
CA ILE A 280 8.56 2.68 20.31
C ILE A 280 9.31 3.28 21.49
N GLU A 281 10.25 4.19 21.21
CA GLU A 281 11.10 4.80 22.23
C GLU A 281 10.45 6.01 22.90
N ASP A 282 9.65 6.78 22.16
CA ASP A 282 9.00 8.00 22.67
C ASP A 282 7.55 7.72 23.14
N SER A 283 7.32 8.05 24.42
CA SER A 283 6.05 7.89 25.11
C SER A 283 4.90 8.71 24.52
N LEU A 284 5.17 9.92 23.99
CA LEU A 284 4.14 10.79 23.44
C LEU A 284 3.57 10.22 22.14
N VAL A 285 4.42 9.61 21.32
CA VAL A 285 4.02 8.87 20.11
C VAL A 285 3.08 7.74 20.47
N LEU A 286 3.47 6.98 21.50
CA LEU A 286 2.74 5.82 21.95
C LEU A 286 1.35 6.22 22.44
N ASP A 287 1.29 7.27 23.26
CA ASP A 287 0.02 7.83 23.75
C ASP A 287 -0.88 8.27 22.59
N SER A 288 -0.34 9.04 21.64
CA SER A 288 -1.11 9.46 20.47
C SER A 288 -1.63 8.26 19.64
N ARG A 289 -0.85 7.20 19.46
CA ARG A 289 -1.29 5.99 18.74
C ARG A 289 -2.37 5.24 19.51
N ILE A 290 -2.27 5.15 20.83
CA ILE A 290 -3.28 4.51 21.69
C ILE A 290 -4.59 5.28 21.64
N GLU A 291 -4.53 6.61 21.77
CA GLU A 291 -5.67 7.53 21.65
C GLU A 291 -6.36 7.37 20.28
N ASN A 292 -5.60 7.49 19.19
CA ASN A 292 -6.12 7.41 17.83
C ASN A 292 -6.81 6.07 17.50
N LEU A 293 -6.43 5.00 18.18
CA LEU A 293 -7.00 3.67 18.01
C LEU A 293 -8.10 3.35 19.02
N ASN A 294 -8.47 4.31 19.88
CA ASN A 294 -9.42 4.13 20.99
C ASN A 294 -9.04 2.91 21.86
N LEU A 295 -7.75 2.79 22.17
CA LEU A 295 -7.19 1.69 22.97
C LEU A 295 -6.91 2.08 24.43
N GLU A 296 -7.31 3.28 24.85
CA GLU A 296 -7.18 3.79 26.24
C GLU A 296 -8.06 3.05 27.27
N SER A 297 -8.41 1.79 27.00
CA SER A 297 -9.50 1.07 27.66
C SER A 297 -9.55 1.33 29.16
N LYS A 298 -10.66 1.92 29.62
CA LYS A 298 -10.99 2.03 31.04
C LYS A 298 -11.50 0.68 31.51
N GLY A 299 -10.61 -0.26 31.82
CA GLY A 299 -11.04 -1.60 32.22
C GLY A 299 -9.91 -2.56 32.56
N ASN A 300 -10.32 -3.77 32.91
CA ASN A 300 -9.45 -4.89 33.14
C ASN A 300 -9.05 -5.52 31.80
N ILE A 301 -7.75 -5.80 31.64
CA ILE A 301 -7.17 -6.44 30.46
C ILE A 301 -6.54 -7.76 30.89
N LYS A 302 -6.73 -8.82 30.10
CA LYS A 302 -5.95 -10.05 30.18
C LYS A 302 -5.45 -10.47 28.81
N VAL A 303 -4.25 -11.03 28.78
CA VAL A 303 -3.66 -11.65 27.60
C VAL A 303 -3.87 -13.16 27.65
N LEU A 304 -4.45 -13.69 26.59
CA LEU A 304 -4.43 -15.12 26.28
C LEU A 304 -3.41 -15.34 25.17
N THR A 305 -2.54 -16.33 25.35
CA THR A 305 -1.60 -16.74 24.32
C THR A 305 -1.84 -18.19 23.98
N LEU A 306 -2.13 -18.46 22.71
CA LEU A 306 -2.31 -19.81 22.18
C LEU A 306 -1.03 -20.21 21.44
N SER A 307 -0.46 -21.35 21.83
CA SER A 307 0.73 -21.94 21.25
C SER A 307 0.42 -23.35 20.73
N PRO A 308 0.91 -23.78 19.58
CA PRO A 308 0.63 -25.12 19.07
C PRO A 308 1.28 -26.18 19.96
N VAL A 309 0.65 -27.35 20.05
CA VAL A 309 1.17 -28.51 20.79
C VAL A 309 2.39 -29.12 20.08
N GLU A 310 2.39 -29.09 18.75
CA GLU A 310 3.47 -29.58 17.89
C GLU A 310 4.03 -28.42 17.04
N LYS A 311 5.34 -28.36 16.85
CA LYS A 311 6.00 -27.22 16.16
C LYS A 311 5.84 -27.22 14.63
N HIS A 312 5.21 -28.23 14.01
CA HIS A 312 5.46 -28.57 12.60
C HIS A 312 4.33 -28.32 11.58
N SER A 313 3.30 -27.52 11.87
CA SER A 313 2.22 -27.26 10.87
C SER A 313 1.71 -25.81 10.84
N ALA A 314 2.61 -24.86 11.07
CA ALA A 314 2.29 -23.50 11.52
C ALA A 314 1.50 -22.61 10.55
N ASN A 315 1.86 -22.51 9.28
CA ASN A 315 1.49 -21.29 8.54
C ASN A 315 0.02 -21.23 8.11
N THR A 316 -0.61 -22.36 7.77
CA THR A 316 -2.02 -22.38 7.31
C THR A 316 -3.02 -22.51 8.47
N VAL A 317 -2.59 -22.95 9.64
CA VAL A 317 -3.49 -23.24 10.76
C VAL A 317 -3.73 -22.01 11.65
N PHE A 318 -2.73 -21.14 11.84
CA PHE A 318 -2.89 -20.01 12.76
C PHE A 318 -3.98 -19.01 12.34
N PRO A 319 -4.10 -18.56 11.08
CA PRO A 319 -5.18 -17.67 10.68
C PRO A 319 -6.56 -18.31 10.92
N TYR A 320 -6.71 -19.58 10.54
CA TYR A 320 -7.96 -20.32 10.74
C TYR A 320 -8.32 -20.45 12.22
N VAL A 321 -7.38 -20.87 13.07
CA VAL A 321 -7.60 -21.02 14.52
C VAL A 321 -7.89 -19.67 15.16
N ARG A 322 -7.19 -18.60 14.76
CA ARG A 322 -7.45 -17.23 15.22
C ARG A 322 -8.87 -16.80 14.87
N ASP A 323 -9.32 -17.03 13.63
CA ASP A 323 -10.65 -16.61 13.19
C ASP A 323 -11.76 -17.38 13.94
N GLN A 324 -11.57 -18.68 14.20
CA GLN A 324 -12.47 -19.45 15.06
C GLN A 324 -12.47 -18.93 16.51
N PHE A 325 -11.30 -18.54 17.02
CA PHE A 325 -11.13 -17.99 18.36
C PHE A 325 -11.76 -16.59 18.50
N ASP A 326 -11.74 -15.79 17.43
CA ASP A 326 -12.37 -14.47 17.36
C ASP A 326 -13.89 -14.53 17.24
N LYS A 327 -14.43 -15.53 16.54
CA LYS A 327 -15.88 -15.75 16.51
C LYS A 327 -16.47 -16.11 17.87
N LYS A 328 -15.69 -16.79 18.71
CA LYS A 328 -16.18 -17.35 19.97
C LYS A 328 -15.97 -16.43 21.17
N TYR A 329 -14.89 -15.65 21.17
CA TYR A 329 -14.53 -14.81 22.29
C TYR A 329 -14.32 -13.39 21.81
N GLU A 330 -14.91 -12.41 22.48
CA GLU A 330 -14.66 -11.01 22.17
C GLU A 330 -13.22 -10.60 22.53
N GLY A 331 -12.71 -9.56 21.86
CA GLY A 331 -11.37 -9.02 22.08
C GLY A 331 -10.59 -8.83 20.79
N LYS A 332 -9.38 -8.30 20.93
CA LYS A 332 -8.49 -8.02 19.79
C LYS A 332 -7.40 -9.07 19.74
N SER A 333 -7.22 -9.73 18.59
CA SER A 333 -6.21 -10.77 18.43
C SER A 333 -5.27 -10.50 17.25
N PHE A 334 -4.03 -10.97 17.40
CA PHE A 334 -2.98 -10.88 16.40
C PHE A 334 -2.06 -12.10 16.50
N ILE A 335 -1.24 -12.33 15.48
CA ILE A 335 -0.26 -13.42 15.47
C ILE A 335 1.12 -12.81 15.71
N TYR A 336 1.87 -13.42 16.63
CA TYR A 336 3.20 -12.97 17.01
C TYR A 336 4.10 -14.17 17.34
N ARG A 337 5.22 -14.30 16.63
CA ARG A 337 6.23 -15.37 16.81
C ARG A 337 5.58 -16.76 16.99
N ASP A 338 4.79 -17.16 15.99
CA ASP A 338 4.06 -18.43 15.89
C ASP A 338 3.09 -18.70 17.05
N LYS A 339 2.48 -17.63 17.59
CA LYS A 339 1.44 -17.71 18.63
C LYS A 339 0.30 -16.79 18.28
N ILE A 340 -0.92 -17.21 18.62
CA ILE A 340 -2.08 -16.33 18.58
C ILE A 340 -2.15 -15.62 19.93
N VAL A 341 -2.09 -14.30 19.92
CA VAL A 341 -2.18 -13.45 21.11
C VAL A 341 -3.52 -12.74 21.07
N LYS A 342 -4.29 -12.83 22.16
CA LYS A 342 -5.58 -12.17 22.28
C LYS A 342 -5.66 -11.35 23.55
N LEU A 343 -6.06 -10.10 23.38
CA LEU A 343 -6.37 -9.17 24.46
C LEU A 343 -7.87 -9.17 24.67
N ILE A 344 -8.30 -9.52 25.87
CA ILE A 344 -9.68 -9.40 26.31
C ILE A 344 -9.76 -8.24 27.30
N THR A 345 -10.58 -7.26 26.98
CA THR A 345 -10.85 -6.08 27.79
C THR A 345 -12.27 -6.19 28.35
N TYR A 346 -12.47 -5.93 29.64
CA TYR A 346 -13.76 -6.01 30.32
C TYR A 346 -13.81 -5.02 31.49
N GLU A 347 -14.99 -4.49 31.81
CA GLU A 347 -15.14 -3.52 32.90
C GLU A 347 -15.58 -4.19 34.22
N LYS A 348 -16.89 -4.46 34.36
CA LYS A 348 -17.50 -4.94 35.61
C LYS A 348 -17.74 -6.45 35.63
N ASP A 349 -18.27 -7.01 34.55
CA ASP A 349 -18.53 -8.44 34.46
C ASP A 349 -17.27 -9.17 33.99
N ASN A 350 -16.70 -9.97 34.87
CA ASN A 350 -15.53 -10.78 34.57
C ASN A 350 -15.92 -11.94 33.63
N PRO A 351 -15.50 -11.95 32.35
CA PRO A 351 -15.91 -12.98 31.39
C PRO A 351 -15.25 -14.34 31.67
N PHE A 352 -14.27 -14.37 32.57
CA PHE A 352 -13.48 -15.56 32.91
C PHE A 352 -14.19 -16.42 33.98
N THR A 353 -15.36 -16.95 33.63
CA THR A 353 -16.14 -17.89 34.45
C THR A 353 -15.66 -19.34 34.29
N ASP A 354 -16.12 -20.25 35.17
CA ASP A 354 -15.81 -21.68 35.04
C ASP A 354 -16.30 -22.26 33.72
N ASP A 355 -17.45 -21.82 33.22
CA ASP A 355 -17.99 -22.28 31.94
C ASP A 355 -17.17 -21.76 30.77
N PHE A 356 -16.72 -20.49 30.83
CA PHE A 356 -15.74 -19.97 29.87
C PHE A 356 -14.48 -20.86 29.80
N PHE A 357 -13.93 -21.26 30.95
CA PHE A 357 -12.73 -22.09 30.98
C PHE A 357 -12.95 -23.52 30.48
N LYS A 358 -14.08 -24.15 30.81
CA LYS A 358 -14.45 -25.47 30.25
C LYS A 358 -14.57 -25.42 28.73
N GLU A 359 -15.21 -24.37 28.22
CA GLU A 359 -15.38 -24.16 26.80
C GLU A 359 -14.07 -23.87 26.07
N LEU A 360 -13.20 -23.08 26.71
CA LEU A 360 -11.85 -22.81 26.23
C LEU A 360 -11.02 -24.08 26.17
N GLU A 361 -11.03 -24.90 27.22
CA GLU A 361 -10.27 -26.16 27.23
C GLU A 361 -10.73 -27.14 26.14
N LYS A 362 -12.05 -27.20 25.87
CA LYS A 362 -12.60 -27.96 24.74
C LYS A 362 -12.10 -27.42 23.39
N PHE A 363 -12.11 -26.10 23.21
CA PHE A 363 -11.59 -25.45 22.01
C PHE A 363 -10.10 -25.76 21.80
N LEU A 364 -9.31 -25.65 22.86
CA LEU A 364 -7.86 -25.88 22.83
C LEU A 364 -7.51 -27.33 22.49
N LYS A 365 -8.22 -28.29 23.08
CA LYS A 365 -8.05 -29.71 22.78
C LYS A 365 -8.38 -30.03 21.32
N ASN A 366 -9.49 -29.50 20.81
CA ASN A 366 -9.93 -29.72 19.42
C ASN A 366 -8.95 -29.14 18.39
N ASN A 367 -8.33 -28.01 18.70
CA ASN A 367 -7.38 -27.34 17.81
C ASN A 367 -5.91 -27.68 18.11
N LYS A 368 -5.63 -28.60 19.05
CA LYS A 368 -4.27 -28.98 19.51
C LYS A 368 -3.41 -27.76 19.87
N MET A 369 -3.95 -26.88 20.72
CA MET A 369 -3.29 -25.67 21.20
C MET A 369 -3.14 -25.70 22.73
N TYR A 370 -2.01 -25.22 23.25
CA TYR A 370 -1.89 -24.79 24.63
C TYR A 370 -2.35 -23.34 24.76
N CYS A 371 -2.89 -22.97 25.93
CA CYS A 371 -3.22 -21.59 26.27
C CYS A 371 -2.57 -21.19 27.58
N GLY A 372 -1.96 -20.01 27.57
CA GLY A 372 -1.50 -19.32 28.76
C GLY A 372 -2.34 -18.09 29.04
N LEU A 373 -2.66 -17.87 30.31
CA LEU A 373 -3.40 -16.69 30.77
C LEU A 373 -2.52 -15.83 31.68
N SER A 374 -2.39 -14.56 31.31
CA SER A 374 -1.71 -13.54 32.12
C SER A 374 -2.49 -13.18 33.38
N LEU A 375 -1.84 -12.43 34.28
CA LEU A 375 -2.55 -11.66 35.30
C LEU A 375 -3.36 -10.52 34.65
N CYS A 376 -4.25 -9.94 35.45
CA CYS A 376 -5.01 -8.76 35.06
C CYS A 376 -4.15 -7.50 35.09
N PHE A 377 -4.36 -6.60 34.13
CA PHE A 377 -3.68 -5.31 34.04
C PHE A 377 -4.60 -4.26 33.42
N HIS A 378 -4.19 -2.99 33.44
CA HIS A 378 -5.09 -1.87 33.15
C HIS A 378 -4.53 -0.92 32.09
N ASN A 379 -3.26 -1.05 31.72
CA ASN A 379 -2.63 -0.19 30.73
C ASN A 379 -2.07 -1.04 29.58
N VAL A 380 -2.51 -0.75 28.36
CA VAL A 380 -2.06 -1.46 27.15
C VAL A 380 -0.55 -1.31 26.92
N LYS A 381 0.09 -0.25 27.45
CA LYS A 381 1.55 -0.09 27.42
C LYS A 381 2.29 -1.24 28.10
N ASP A 382 1.67 -1.89 29.09
CA ASP A 382 2.26 -3.02 29.80
C ASP A 382 2.14 -4.35 29.04
N LEU A 383 1.59 -4.35 27.82
CA LEU A 383 1.25 -5.54 27.04
C LEU A 383 2.40 -6.55 26.98
N LYS A 384 3.65 -6.09 26.77
CA LYS A 384 4.81 -6.99 26.68
C LYS A 384 5.01 -7.81 27.94
N GLN A 385 4.92 -7.19 29.12
CA GLN A 385 5.08 -7.88 30.39
C GLN A 385 4.02 -8.98 30.56
N TYR A 386 2.76 -8.67 30.27
CA TYR A 386 1.66 -9.61 30.44
C TYR A 386 1.61 -10.69 29.35
N TYR A 387 2.08 -10.39 28.14
CA TYR A 387 2.35 -11.40 27.11
C TYR A 387 3.47 -12.36 27.54
N ILE A 388 4.57 -11.87 28.12
CA ILE A 388 5.62 -12.73 28.67
C ILE A 388 5.04 -13.62 29.78
N GLN A 389 4.17 -13.07 30.64
CA GLN A 389 3.50 -13.87 31.67
C GLN A 389 2.64 -14.99 31.05
N SER A 390 1.77 -14.71 30.07
CA SER A 390 0.95 -15.75 29.45
C SER A 390 1.82 -16.83 28.80
N VAL A 391 2.90 -16.49 28.10
CA VAL A 391 3.84 -17.47 27.55
C VAL A 391 4.50 -18.30 28.66
N LYS A 392 5.01 -17.65 29.72
CA LYS A 392 5.63 -18.33 30.86
C LYS A 392 4.67 -19.27 31.58
N SER A 393 3.37 -18.94 31.63
CA SER A 393 2.38 -19.81 32.23
C SER A 393 2.26 -21.14 31.47
N ILE A 394 2.38 -21.14 30.14
CA ILE A 394 2.44 -22.36 29.31
C ILE A 394 3.70 -23.16 29.65
N GLU A 395 4.87 -22.50 29.63
CA GLU A 395 6.16 -23.15 29.92
C GLU A 395 6.18 -23.83 31.29
N LEU A 396 5.73 -23.11 32.32
CA LEU A 396 5.65 -23.62 33.69
C LEU A 396 4.59 -24.72 33.82
N GLY A 397 3.43 -24.52 33.21
CA GLY A 397 2.33 -25.47 33.22
C GLY A 397 2.72 -26.82 32.65
N LEU A 398 3.43 -26.84 31.53
CA LEU A 398 3.95 -28.06 30.90
C LEU A 398 5.00 -28.79 31.75
N LYS A 399 5.77 -28.06 32.56
CA LYS A 399 6.79 -28.64 33.45
C LYS A 399 6.17 -29.18 34.75
N LEU A 400 5.19 -28.48 35.30
CA LEU A 400 4.67 -28.71 36.65
C LEU A 400 3.40 -29.56 36.68
N MET A 401 2.65 -29.62 35.59
CA MET A 401 1.35 -30.29 35.52
C MET A 401 1.39 -31.49 34.55
N LYS A 402 0.42 -32.41 34.70
CA LYS A 402 0.27 -33.55 33.79
C LYS A 402 0.12 -33.08 32.34
N LYS A 403 0.72 -33.82 31.39
CA LYS A 403 0.67 -33.58 29.93
C LYS A 403 -0.74 -33.50 29.31
N SER A 404 -1.80 -33.72 30.08
CA SER A 404 -3.20 -33.70 29.63
C SER A 404 -3.89 -32.33 29.75
N LYS A 405 -3.24 -31.32 30.36
CA LYS A 405 -3.82 -29.97 30.49
C LYS A 405 -3.45 -29.12 29.28
N PHE A 406 -4.43 -28.36 28.80
CA PHE A 406 -4.26 -27.44 27.68
C PHE A 406 -4.32 -25.97 28.09
N LEU A 407 -4.79 -25.66 29.31
CA LEU A 407 -4.90 -24.30 29.84
C LEU A 407 -4.01 -24.13 31.08
N PHE A 408 -3.24 -23.06 31.11
CA PHE A 408 -2.34 -22.71 32.21
C PHE A 408 -2.53 -21.26 32.64
N MET A 409 -2.68 -21.04 33.94
CA MET A 409 -2.86 -19.72 34.53
C MET A 409 -1.63 -19.36 35.35
N MET A 410 -1.14 -18.13 35.21
CA MET A 410 0.03 -17.65 35.94
C MET A 410 -0.09 -17.88 37.46
N ILE A 411 -1.23 -17.52 38.06
CA ILE A 411 -1.47 -17.67 39.52
C ILE A 411 -1.32 -19.13 39.97
N ILE A 412 -1.87 -20.07 39.21
CA ILE A 412 -1.84 -21.50 39.55
C ILE A 412 -0.41 -22.03 39.43
N CYS A 413 0.32 -21.65 38.38
CA CYS A 413 1.72 -22.04 38.21
C CYS A 413 2.61 -21.54 39.37
N LEU A 414 2.44 -20.27 39.77
CA LEU A 414 3.18 -19.70 40.91
C LEU A 414 2.86 -20.39 42.24
N PHE A 415 1.58 -20.69 42.49
CA PHE A 415 1.17 -21.41 43.69
C PHE A 415 1.79 -22.82 43.78
N ILE A 416 1.84 -23.55 42.67
CA ILE A 416 2.47 -24.89 42.63
C ILE A 416 3.98 -24.79 42.83
N LEU A 417 4.66 -23.84 42.20
CA LEU A 417 6.08 -23.59 42.42
C LEU A 417 6.38 -23.33 43.89
N TRP A 418 5.63 -22.42 44.51
CA TRP A 418 5.79 -22.08 45.92
C TRP A 418 5.57 -23.27 46.85
N LYS A 419 4.58 -24.13 46.57
CA LYS A 419 4.37 -25.39 47.30
C LYS A 419 5.52 -26.37 47.16
N ASN A 420 6.15 -26.45 45.99
CA ASN A 420 7.28 -27.35 45.75
C ASN A 420 8.56 -26.85 46.41
N VAL A 421 8.80 -25.54 46.45
CA VAL A 421 9.97 -24.95 47.12
C VAL A 421 9.91 -25.17 48.64
N ARG A 422 8.72 -25.13 49.26
CA ARG A 422 8.53 -25.41 50.70
C ARG A 422 8.69 -26.89 51.11
N LYS A 423 8.82 -27.81 50.15
CA LYS A 423 9.02 -29.24 50.40
C LYS A 423 10.50 -29.65 50.36
N ILE A 424 11.39 -28.72 50.03
CA ILE A 424 12.84 -28.81 50.13
C ILE A 424 13.22 -28.10 51.43
#